data_AF-A0A914YBN0-F1
#
_entry.id   AF-A0A914YBN0-F1
#
_cell.length_a   1.000
_cell.length_b   1.000
_cell.length_c   1.000
_cell.angle_alpha   90.00
_cell.angle_beta   90.00
_cell.angle_gamma   90.00
#
_symmetry.space_group_name_H-M   'P 1'
#
loop_
_entity.id
_entity.type
_entity.pdbx_description
1 polymer ?
#
loop_
_entity_poly.entity_id
_entity_poly.type
_entity_poly.pdbx_seq_one_letter_code
_entity_poly.pdbx_strand_id
1 'polypeptide(L)'
;MSTSHNDIFNAITNKAIRGEERRAKMLVHLLNKEKLVSPPPDTEFRTISDVKHIYGGDEVDVIIKKLSFIEEYVHQLHRLYDEDSYIERLSRSLERMSRILQLTDQYDDGKLQRKAWAEKMQARNMRHFFEEDFYEGWYNIITKDLDITIGKSIADLEEKLETLRNLTVYDTGLDIGAVLLFGDTQSNHSKLFSEFLDDILECTFGDVKNHSAEMSKSFKKVMHDFQSAYTILFKKELPDYLENFEFGGKFIKENFAQVNVFLHKMNVEHWRQDATYSIWSLFCDVGGALGLFLGASLLTIIELIYLCCQYGVTHNKWWSIGHSW
;
A
#
# COMPACT_ATOMS: atom_id res chain seq x y z
N MET A 1 -8.12 9.06 -8.43
CA MET A 1 -6.81 8.48 -8.04
C MET A 1 -6.05 8.09 -9.30
N SER A 2 -4.74 8.35 -9.32
CA SER A 2 -3.71 7.90 -10.28
C SER A 2 -3.51 8.72 -11.56
N THR A 3 -2.80 9.85 -11.43
CA THR A 3 -1.56 10.15 -12.19
C THR A 3 -0.68 11.17 -11.44
N SER A 4 -1.23 12.15 -10.72
CA SER A 4 -0.44 13.27 -10.14
C SER A 4 0.54 12.88 -9.01
N HIS A 5 0.09 12.15 -7.98
CA HIS A 5 0.91 11.90 -6.79
C HIS A 5 2.09 10.97 -7.05
N ASN A 6 1.88 9.91 -7.84
CA ASN A 6 2.93 8.92 -8.09
C ASN A 6 4.06 9.51 -8.94
N ASP A 7 3.74 10.36 -9.92
CA ASP A 7 4.75 11.01 -10.76
C ASP A 7 5.61 11.98 -9.92
N ILE A 8 4.99 12.69 -8.98
CA ILE A 8 5.69 13.58 -8.06
C ILE A 8 6.49 12.81 -7.01
N PHE A 9 5.95 11.72 -6.44
CA PHE A 9 6.67 10.84 -5.52
C PHE A 9 7.86 10.13 -6.20
N ASN A 10 7.73 9.74 -7.47
CA ASN A 10 8.84 9.23 -8.28
C ASN A 10 9.90 10.31 -8.55
N ALA A 11 9.50 11.57 -8.75
CA ALA A 11 10.43 12.69 -8.88
C ALA A 11 11.21 12.95 -7.57
N ILE A 12 10.54 12.87 -6.42
CA ILE A 12 11.13 13.07 -5.08
C ILE A 12 12.18 12.00 -4.75
N THR A 13 11.96 10.76 -5.17
CA THR A 13 12.86 9.63 -4.92
C THR A 13 14.04 9.56 -5.90
N ASN A 14 14.02 10.34 -6.98
CA ASN A 14 15.07 10.32 -8.00
C ASN A 14 16.38 11.00 -7.51
N LYS A 15 17.36 10.16 -7.11
CA LYS A 15 18.69 10.60 -6.66
C LYS A 15 19.48 11.43 -7.68
N ALA A 16 19.14 11.38 -8.97
CA ALA A 16 19.83 12.12 -10.04
C ALA A 16 19.63 13.65 -9.98
N ILE A 17 18.74 14.14 -9.10
CA ILE A 17 18.42 15.57 -8.93
C ILE A 17 19.38 16.25 -7.94
N ARG A 18 20.14 15.51 -7.13
CA ARG A 18 20.95 16.04 -6.01
C ARG A 18 22.41 16.44 -6.35
N GLY A 19 22.83 16.37 -7.60
CA GLY A 19 24.19 16.75 -8.01
C GLY A 19 24.45 18.26 -7.84
N GLU A 20 25.65 18.64 -7.42
CA GLU A 20 26.02 20.04 -7.12
C GLU A 20 25.85 20.96 -8.34
N GLU A 21 26.29 20.50 -9.52
CA GLU A 21 26.11 21.20 -10.79
C GLU A 21 24.63 21.41 -11.14
N ARG A 22 23.78 20.43 -10.85
CA ARG A 22 22.35 20.53 -11.13
C ARG A 22 21.68 21.50 -10.15
N ARG A 23 22.05 21.48 -8.87
CA ARG A 23 21.63 22.48 -7.88
C ARG A 23 22.04 23.89 -8.27
N ALA A 24 23.26 24.08 -8.79
CA ALA A 24 23.71 25.38 -9.31
C ALA A 24 22.84 25.85 -10.48
N LYS A 25 22.54 24.97 -11.45
CA LYS A 25 21.63 25.27 -12.57
C LYS A 25 20.20 25.61 -12.13
N MET A 26 19.67 24.89 -11.13
CA MET A 26 18.34 25.17 -10.54
C MET A 26 18.28 26.55 -9.90
N LEU A 27 19.31 26.94 -9.13
CA LEU A 27 19.38 28.25 -8.49
C LEU A 27 19.43 29.39 -9.52
N VAL A 28 20.23 29.23 -10.58
CA VAL A 28 20.32 30.21 -11.67
C VAL A 28 18.96 30.39 -12.35
N HIS A 29 18.25 29.30 -12.60
CA HIS A 29 16.95 29.32 -13.24
C HIS A 29 15.89 30.10 -12.40
N LEU A 30 15.93 29.95 -11.07
CA LEU A 30 15.07 30.69 -10.14
C LEU A 30 15.45 32.18 -10.05
N LEU A 31 16.75 32.48 -9.93
CA LEU A 31 17.28 33.85 -9.84
C LEU A 31 16.99 34.68 -11.09
N ASN A 32 17.09 34.08 -12.28
CA ASN A 32 16.82 34.76 -13.55
C ASN A 32 15.35 35.19 -13.68
N LYS A 33 14.42 34.39 -13.14
CA LYS A 33 12.99 34.70 -13.16
C LYS A 33 12.64 35.83 -12.19
N GLU A 34 13.24 35.87 -11.00
CA GLU A 34 13.04 36.98 -10.04
C GLU A 34 13.66 38.29 -10.52
N LYS A 35 14.84 38.25 -11.16
CA LYS A 35 15.59 39.47 -11.50
C LYS A 35 15.43 39.98 -12.92
N LEU A 36 14.89 39.19 -13.86
CA LEU A 36 14.92 39.49 -15.31
C LEU A 36 16.35 39.76 -15.84
N VAL A 37 17.39 39.39 -15.09
CA VAL A 37 18.79 39.53 -15.48
C VAL A 37 19.21 38.24 -16.17
N SER A 38 19.60 38.34 -17.44
CA SER A 38 20.17 37.21 -18.15
C SER A 38 21.66 37.10 -17.81
N PRO A 39 22.17 35.92 -17.43
CA PRO A 39 23.60 35.73 -17.26
C PRO A 39 24.33 36.00 -18.57
N PRO A 40 25.63 36.36 -18.53
CA PRO A 40 26.44 36.49 -19.74
C PRO A 40 26.36 35.18 -20.57
N PRO A 41 26.18 35.27 -21.90
CA PRO A 41 26.22 34.09 -22.75
C PRO A 41 27.60 33.43 -22.57
N ASP A 42 27.63 32.12 -22.32
CA ASP A 42 28.81 31.26 -22.04
C ASP A 42 29.22 31.05 -20.56
N THR A 43 28.40 31.45 -19.59
CA THR A 43 28.71 31.16 -18.17
C THR A 43 28.22 29.77 -17.77
N GLU A 44 29.13 28.79 -17.63
CA GLU A 44 28.81 27.48 -17.05
C GLU A 44 28.85 27.54 -15.51
N PHE A 45 27.70 27.32 -14.87
CA PHE A 45 27.60 27.22 -13.42
C PHE A 45 27.78 25.77 -12.97
N ARG A 46 28.95 25.45 -12.40
CA ARG A 46 29.28 24.10 -11.93
C ARG A 46 29.12 23.94 -10.43
N THR A 47 29.30 25.02 -9.67
CA THR A 47 29.20 25.04 -8.21
C THR A 47 28.26 26.13 -7.72
N ILE A 48 27.78 25.98 -6.49
CA ILE A 48 26.96 27.01 -5.82
C ILE A 48 27.79 28.30 -5.58
N SER A 49 29.10 28.15 -5.38
CA SER A 49 30.03 29.28 -5.23
C SER A 49 30.07 30.17 -6.46
N ASP A 50 30.01 29.59 -7.66
CA ASP A 50 29.99 30.34 -8.92
C ASP A 50 28.71 31.20 -9.02
N VAL A 51 27.59 30.65 -8.58
CA VAL A 51 26.30 31.36 -8.53
C VAL A 51 26.35 32.51 -7.52
N LYS A 52 26.89 32.27 -6.32
CA LYS A 52 27.05 33.31 -5.27
C LYS A 52 27.94 34.47 -5.71
N HIS A 53 29.00 34.18 -6.46
CA HIS A 53 29.91 35.21 -6.96
C HIS A 53 29.21 36.17 -7.95
N ILE A 54 28.25 35.67 -8.73
CA ILE A 54 27.58 36.44 -9.79
C ILE A 54 26.32 37.15 -9.28
N TYR A 55 25.49 36.46 -8.49
CA TYR A 55 24.20 36.97 -8.05
C TYR A 55 24.23 37.59 -6.65
N GLY A 56 25.33 37.44 -5.92
CA GLY A 56 25.47 37.92 -4.53
C GLY A 56 25.14 36.83 -3.52
N GLY A 57 26.01 36.63 -2.53
CA GLY A 57 25.90 35.55 -1.55
C GLY A 57 24.60 35.55 -0.75
N ASP A 58 24.20 36.71 -0.23
CA ASP A 58 23.05 36.84 0.67
C ASP A 58 21.71 36.48 0.00
N GLU A 59 21.53 36.88 -1.26
CA GLU A 59 20.29 36.60 -2.00
C GLU A 59 20.19 35.13 -2.41
N VAL A 60 21.31 34.55 -2.86
CA VAL A 60 21.39 33.13 -3.17
C VAL A 60 21.09 32.31 -1.90
N ASP A 61 21.58 32.75 -0.74
CA ASP A 61 21.30 32.09 0.54
C ASP A 61 19.83 32.17 0.96
N VAL A 62 19.11 33.24 0.62
CA VAL A 62 17.65 33.32 0.82
C VAL A 62 16.93 32.25 -0.01
N ILE A 63 17.27 32.11 -1.29
CA ILE A 63 16.63 31.11 -2.17
C ILE A 63 16.99 29.68 -1.73
N ILE A 64 18.24 29.43 -1.34
CA ILE A 64 18.67 28.12 -0.80
C ILE A 64 17.86 27.74 0.45
N LYS A 65 17.57 28.70 1.33
CA LYS A 65 16.73 28.46 2.51
C LYS A 65 15.30 28.09 2.11
N LYS A 66 14.69 28.82 1.17
CA LYS A 66 13.34 28.51 0.67
C LYS A 66 13.30 27.13 -0.01
N LEU A 67 14.31 26.81 -0.81
CA LEU A 67 14.45 25.53 -1.50
C LEU A 67 14.58 24.36 -0.51
N SER A 68 15.48 24.49 0.48
CA SER A 68 15.64 23.47 1.52
C SER A 68 14.36 23.24 2.31
N PHE A 69 13.61 24.31 2.61
CA PHE A 69 12.33 24.20 3.30
C PHE A 69 11.30 23.40 2.49
N ILE A 70 11.13 23.72 1.20
CA ILE A 70 10.18 23.02 0.32
C ILE A 70 10.62 21.56 0.12
N GLU A 71 11.92 21.31 -0.08
CA GLU A 71 12.47 19.94 -0.19
C GLU A 71 12.15 19.12 1.08
N GLU A 72 12.39 19.66 2.27
CA GLU A 72 12.11 18.99 3.54
C GLU A 72 10.61 18.75 3.73
N TYR A 73 9.76 19.75 3.46
CA TYR A 73 8.32 19.66 3.62
C TYR A 73 7.72 18.58 2.70
N VAL A 74 8.08 18.60 1.42
CA VAL A 74 7.64 17.61 0.43
C VAL A 74 8.16 16.21 0.79
N HIS A 75 9.37 16.10 1.32
CA HIS A 75 9.91 14.83 1.78
C HIS A 75 9.17 14.29 3.01
N GLN A 76 8.81 15.15 3.97
CA GLN A 76 7.98 14.78 5.11
C GLN A 76 6.59 14.30 4.69
N LEU A 77 5.95 14.99 3.73
CA LEU A 77 4.70 14.53 3.11
C LEU A 77 4.87 13.15 2.47
N HIS A 78 5.89 12.96 1.62
CA HIS A 78 6.14 11.67 0.97
C HIS A 78 6.28 10.53 1.98
N ARG A 79 7.03 10.73 3.06
CA ARG A 79 7.22 9.69 4.09
C ARG A 79 5.91 9.24 4.75
N LEU A 80 4.93 10.13 4.90
CA LEU A 80 3.62 9.76 5.43
C LEU A 80 2.90 8.72 4.54
N TYR A 81 3.08 8.80 3.23
CA TYR A 81 2.43 7.93 2.25
C TYR A 81 3.30 6.76 1.80
N ASP A 82 4.54 6.70 2.25
CA ASP A 82 5.51 5.65 1.90
C ASP A 82 5.36 4.45 2.83
N GLU A 83 5.17 3.26 2.26
CA GLU A 83 4.99 2.00 3.02
C GLU A 83 6.22 1.71 3.89
N ASP A 84 7.42 2.06 3.42
CA ASP A 84 8.67 1.81 4.14
C ASP A 84 8.83 2.66 5.41
N SER A 85 8.01 3.70 5.59
CA SER A 85 7.98 4.49 6.83
C SER A 85 7.30 3.75 7.99
N TYR A 86 6.56 2.68 7.70
CA TYR A 86 5.85 1.85 8.67
C TYR A 86 6.65 0.56 8.92
N ILE A 87 7.69 0.71 9.74
CA ILE A 87 8.79 -0.27 9.89
C ILE A 87 8.36 -1.53 10.68
N GLU A 88 7.34 -1.42 11.53
CA GLU A 88 6.93 -2.51 12.40
C GLU A 88 5.82 -3.35 11.76
N ARG A 89 6.22 -4.24 10.86
CA ARG A 89 5.33 -5.29 10.35
C ARG A 89 4.96 -6.19 11.52
N LEU A 90 3.64 -6.38 11.73
CA LEU A 90 3.11 -7.36 12.67
C LEU A 90 3.90 -8.67 12.56
N SER A 91 4.29 -9.24 13.70
CA SER A 91 5.10 -10.46 13.73
C SER A 91 4.51 -11.52 12.80
N ARG A 92 5.33 -12.06 11.89
CA ARG A 92 4.91 -13.15 10.98
C ARG A 92 4.54 -14.43 11.73
N SER A 93 4.98 -14.58 12.99
CA SER A 93 4.65 -15.74 13.83
C SER A 93 3.30 -15.57 14.53
N LEU A 94 2.22 -15.50 13.73
CA LEU A 94 0.84 -15.65 14.22
C LEU A 94 0.52 -17.11 14.65
N GLU A 95 1.53 -17.96 14.79
CA GLU A 95 1.40 -19.39 15.09
C GLU A 95 0.57 -19.67 16.35
N ARG A 96 0.67 -18.79 17.36
CA ARG A 96 -0.13 -18.93 18.58
C ARG A 96 -1.58 -18.51 18.38
N MET A 97 -1.86 -17.44 17.63
CA MET A 97 -3.22 -17.00 17.33
C MET A 97 -3.94 -17.98 16.39
N SER A 98 -3.27 -18.46 15.35
CA SER A 98 -3.78 -19.52 14.48
C SER A 98 -4.06 -20.81 15.25
N ARG A 99 -3.22 -21.15 16.24
CA ARG A 99 -3.48 -22.28 17.14
C ARG A 99 -4.67 -22.06 18.07
N ILE A 100 -4.92 -20.83 18.53
CA ILE A 100 -6.15 -20.49 19.29
C ILE A 100 -7.37 -20.69 18.41
N LEU A 101 -7.38 -20.11 17.19
CA LEU A 101 -8.48 -20.26 16.23
C LEU A 101 -8.74 -21.74 15.92
N GLN A 102 -7.68 -22.51 15.66
CA GLN A 102 -7.80 -23.95 15.42
C GLN A 102 -8.37 -24.71 16.63
N LEU A 103 -8.00 -24.34 17.86
CA LEU A 103 -8.56 -24.96 19.07
C LEU A 103 -10.02 -24.57 19.30
N THR A 104 -10.42 -23.36 18.93
CA THR A 104 -11.81 -22.91 18.93
C THR A 104 -12.62 -23.66 17.89
N ASP A 105 -12.16 -23.75 16.64
CA ASP A 105 -12.82 -24.52 15.59
C ASP A 105 -12.97 -25.99 15.98
N GLN A 106 -11.94 -26.60 16.58
CA GLN A 106 -12.01 -27.98 17.07
C GLN A 106 -13.01 -28.16 18.22
N TYR A 107 -13.19 -27.13 19.05
CA TYR A 107 -14.17 -27.15 20.12
C TYR A 107 -15.60 -27.01 19.58
N ASP A 108 -15.81 -26.07 18.65
CA ASP A 108 -17.11 -25.83 18.00
C ASP A 108 -17.54 -27.02 17.13
N ASP A 109 -16.59 -27.69 16.47
CA ASP A 109 -16.79 -28.95 15.74
C ASP A 109 -17.04 -30.17 16.67
N GLY A 110 -16.99 -29.99 17.99
CA GLY A 110 -17.13 -31.06 18.97
C GLY A 110 -15.98 -32.07 19.02
N LYS A 111 -14.89 -31.82 18.26
CA LYS A 111 -13.69 -32.66 18.21
C LYS A 111 -12.83 -32.53 19.46
N LEU A 112 -12.99 -31.44 20.21
CA LEU A 112 -12.25 -31.16 21.43
C LEU A 112 -13.21 -31.06 22.61
N GLN A 113 -13.03 -31.95 23.59
CA GLN A 113 -13.80 -31.89 24.83
C GLN A 113 -13.49 -30.63 25.63
N ARG A 114 -14.52 -30.04 26.24
CA ARG A 114 -14.43 -28.77 27.00
C ARG A 114 -13.34 -28.75 28.06
N LYS A 115 -13.13 -29.87 28.78
CA LYS A 115 -12.06 -30.01 29.79
C LYS A 115 -10.66 -29.94 29.16
N ALA A 116 -10.44 -30.65 28.06
CA ALA A 116 -9.18 -30.64 27.34
C ALA A 116 -8.90 -29.27 26.68
N TRP A 117 -9.94 -28.56 26.24
CA TRP A 117 -9.84 -27.17 25.78
C TRP A 117 -9.41 -26.24 26.93
N ALA A 118 -10.07 -26.33 28.09
CA ALA A 118 -9.74 -25.52 29.26
C ALA A 118 -8.30 -25.75 29.76
N GLU A 119 -7.86 -27.01 29.84
CA GLU A 119 -6.47 -27.35 30.20
C GLU A 119 -5.45 -26.80 29.20
N LYS A 120 -5.74 -26.88 27.89
CA LYS A 120 -4.89 -26.30 26.84
C LYS A 120 -4.83 -24.77 26.92
N MET A 121 -5.95 -24.12 27.20
CA MET A 121 -6.03 -22.67 27.39
C MET A 121 -5.35 -22.21 28.70
N GLN A 122 -5.28 -23.07 29.71
CA GLN A 122 -4.55 -22.80 30.96
C GLN A 122 -3.04 -23.13 30.90
N ALA A 123 -2.52 -23.62 29.77
CA ALA A 123 -1.10 -23.89 29.62
C ALA A 123 -0.27 -22.60 29.80
N ARG A 124 0.96 -22.72 30.32
CA ARG A 124 1.86 -21.58 30.56
C ARG A 124 2.06 -20.70 29.31
N ASN A 125 2.17 -21.32 28.13
CA ASN A 125 2.31 -20.60 26.86
C ASN A 125 1.06 -19.79 26.47
N MET A 126 -0.12 -20.17 26.96
CA MET A 126 -1.39 -19.50 26.68
C MET A 126 -1.70 -18.40 27.70
N ARG A 127 -1.27 -18.55 28.96
CA ARG A 127 -1.44 -17.52 30.00
C ARG A 127 -0.69 -16.22 29.68
N HIS A 128 0.52 -16.32 29.13
CA HIS A 128 1.39 -15.17 28.83
C HIS A 128 1.27 -14.66 27.40
N PHE A 129 0.59 -15.38 26.51
CA PHE A 129 0.41 -14.99 25.11
C PHE A 129 -0.15 -13.56 24.95
N PHE A 130 -1.11 -13.18 25.79
CA PHE A 130 -1.73 -11.85 25.70
C PHE A 130 -0.96 -10.73 26.42
N GLU A 131 -0.21 -11.04 27.47
CA GLU A 131 0.55 -10.04 28.23
C GLU A 131 1.83 -9.63 27.50
N GLU A 132 2.51 -10.58 26.84
CA GLU A 132 3.77 -10.31 26.13
C GLU A 132 3.57 -10.18 24.62
N ASP A 133 3.01 -11.18 23.93
CA ASP A 133 2.99 -11.17 22.45
C ASP A 133 1.95 -10.20 21.87
N PHE A 134 0.79 -10.08 22.50
CA PHE A 134 -0.30 -9.25 21.97
C PHE A 134 -0.13 -7.77 22.31
N TYR A 135 0.35 -7.44 23.52
CA TYR A 135 0.60 -6.05 23.89
C TYR A 135 1.85 -5.50 23.18
N GLU A 136 2.99 -6.19 23.27
CA GLU A 136 4.23 -5.74 22.63
C GLU A 136 4.20 -5.92 21.11
N GLY A 137 3.67 -7.04 20.62
CA GLY A 137 3.72 -7.39 19.20
C GLY A 137 2.59 -6.83 18.34
N TRP A 138 1.55 -6.21 18.94
CA TRP A 138 0.41 -5.69 18.18
C TRP A 138 -0.04 -4.33 18.69
N TYR A 139 -0.38 -4.22 19.98
CA TYR A 139 -0.94 -2.98 20.51
C TYR A 139 0.08 -1.83 20.42
N ASN A 140 1.31 -2.05 20.91
CA ASN A 140 2.36 -1.04 20.87
C ASN A 140 2.73 -0.67 19.43
N ILE A 141 2.81 -1.66 18.54
CA ILE A 141 3.10 -1.47 17.11
C ILE A 141 2.05 -0.58 16.45
N ILE A 142 0.78 -0.97 16.52
CA ILE A 142 -0.32 -0.26 15.85
C ILE A 142 -0.50 1.13 16.45
N THR A 143 -0.36 1.27 17.77
CA THR A 143 -0.46 2.58 18.45
C THR A 143 0.70 3.49 18.07
N LYS A 144 1.92 2.96 17.95
CA LYS A 144 3.10 3.71 17.50
C LYS A 144 2.91 4.21 16.07
N ASP A 145 2.42 3.38 15.16
CA ASP A 145 2.19 3.82 13.78
C ASP A 145 1.10 4.90 13.69
N LEU A 146 -0.01 4.73 14.42
CA LEU A 146 -1.12 5.70 14.37
C LEU A 146 -0.81 7.01 15.08
N ASP A 147 -0.29 6.95 16.31
CA ASP A 147 -0.08 8.16 17.12
C ASP A 147 1.25 8.84 16.81
N ILE A 148 2.32 8.07 16.60
CA ILE A 148 3.69 8.59 16.45
C ILE A 148 4.02 8.76 14.97
N THR A 149 3.89 7.72 14.15
CA THR A 149 4.27 7.82 12.73
C THR A 149 3.32 8.74 11.97
N ILE A 150 2.00 8.57 12.10
CA ILE A 150 1.01 9.41 11.41
C ILE A 150 0.72 10.69 12.21
N GLY A 151 0.22 10.55 13.45
CA GLY A 151 -0.27 11.66 14.25
C GLY A 151 0.75 12.77 14.48
N LYS A 152 1.97 12.41 14.93
CA LYS A 152 3.04 13.40 15.15
C LYS A 152 3.54 14.01 13.85
N SER A 153 3.69 13.22 12.79
CA SER A 153 4.18 13.75 11.51
C SER A 153 3.20 14.74 10.89
N ILE A 154 1.89 14.50 11.03
CA ILE A 154 0.86 15.47 10.62
C ILE A 154 0.94 16.74 11.48
N ALA A 155 1.12 16.63 12.80
CA ALA A 155 1.26 17.79 13.68
C ALA A 155 2.49 18.65 13.31
N ASP A 156 3.64 18.02 13.06
CA ASP A 156 4.87 18.69 12.65
C ASP A 156 4.71 19.40 11.28
N LEU A 157 3.95 18.80 10.36
CA LEU A 157 3.62 19.39 9.05
C LEU A 157 2.63 20.56 9.17
N GLU A 158 1.69 20.48 10.11
CA GLU A 158 0.69 21.52 10.37
C GLU A 158 1.33 22.78 10.96
N GLU A 159 2.33 22.63 11.84
CA GLU A 159 3.12 23.75 12.39
C GLU A 159 3.82 24.56 11.28
N LYS A 160 4.33 23.87 10.25
CA LYS A 160 5.06 24.48 9.13
C LYS A 160 4.13 24.98 8.00
N LEU A 161 2.83 24.68 8.05
CA LEU A 161 1.88 24.95 6.97
C LEU A 161 1.78 26.44 6.61
N GLU A 162 1.76 27.32 7.61
CA GLU A 162 1.68 28.77 7.39
C GLU A 162 2.91 29.31 6.65
N THR A 163 4.10 28.76 6.96
CA THR A 163 5.33 29.12 6.23
C THR A 163 5.26 28.68 4.77
N LEU A 164 4.72 27.48 4.51
CA LEU A 164 4.51 26.98 3.15
C LEU A 164 3.50 27.83 2.37
N ARG A 165 2.38 28.20 2.99
CA ARG A 165 1.36 29.08 2.36
C ARG A 165 1.97 30.43 1.99
N ASN A 166 2.72 31.04 2.90
CA ASN A 166 3.38 32.31 2.62
C ASN A 166 4.41 32.24 1.48
N LEU A 167 5.09 31.09 1.31
CA LEU A 167 6.02 30.90 0.20
C LEU A 167 5.31 30.68 -1.15
N THR A 168 4.15 30.05 -1.14
CA THR A 168 3.40 29.68 -2.35
C THR A 168 2.51 30.80 -2.89
N VAL A 169 2.13 31.79 -2.06
CA VAL A 169 1.33 32.97 -2.46
C VAL A 169 2.04 33.88 -3.48
N TYR A 170 3.37 33.96 -3.46
CA TYR A 170 4.14 34.88 -4.31
C TYR A 170 4.67 34.25 -5.61
N ASP A 171 4.10 33.12 -6.08
CA ASP A 171 4.56 32.27 -7.20
C ASP A 171 5.98 31.69 -7.05
N THR A 172 6.90 32.33 -6.32
CA THR A 172 8.26 31.86 -6.08
C THR A 172 8.30 30.46 -5.47
N GLY A 173 7.42 30.16 -4.51
CA GLY A 173 7.36 28.83 -3.90
C GLY A 173 6.88 27.75 -4.86
N LEU A 174 5.95 28.10 -5.76
CA LEU A 174 5.47 27.16 -6.79
C LEU A 174 6.56 26.87 -7.82
N ASP A 175 7.31 27.90 -8.22
CA ASP A 175 8.45 27.78 -9.11
C ASP A 175 9.59 26.98 -8.49
N ILE A 176 9.87 27.17 -7.19
CA ILE A 176 10.86 26.35 -6.47
C ILE A 176 10.44 24.88 -6.47
N GLY A 177 9.17 24.58 -6.18
CA GLY A 177 8.64 23.21 -6.25
C GLY A 177 8.72 22.61 -7.65
N ALA A 178 8.36 23.39 -8.67
CA ALA A 178 8.46 22.97 -10.07
C ALA A 178 9.90 22.65 -10.47
N VAL A 179 10.86 23.50 -10.07
CA VAL A 179 12.29 23.28 -10.34
C VAL A 179 12.81 22.07 -9.57
N LEU A 180 12.41 21.89 -8.31
CA LEU A 180 12.79 20.75 -7.47
C LEU A 180 12.36 19.41 -8.08
N LEU A 181 11.14 19.34 -8.61
CA LEU A 181 10.54 18.09 -9.07
C LEU A 181 10.76 17.83 -10.57
N PHE A 182 10.63 18.87 -11.39
CA PHE A 182 10.64 18.77 -12.85
C PHE A 182 11.87 19.39 -13.50
N GLY A 183 12.63 20.22 -12.77
CA GLY A 183 13.88 20.82 -13.26
C GLY A 183 13.71 22.11 -14.07
N ASP A 184 12.50 22.68 -14.12
CA ASP A 184 12.21 23.94 -14.80
C ASP A 184 11.12 24.77 -14.09
N THR A 185 10.80 25.96 -14.62
CA THR A 185 9.72 26.85 -14.13
C THR A 185 8.64 27.07 -15.19
N GLN A 186 8.40 26.06 -16.04
CA GLN A 186 7.32 26.16 -17.02
C GLN A 186 6.00 26.35 -16.28
N SER A 187 5.14 27.24 -16.78
CA SER A 187 3.84 27.54 -16.17
C SER A 187 2.99 26.27 -15.94
N ASN A 188 3.13 25.27 -16.82
CA ASN A 188 2.48 23.98 -16.66
C ASN A 188 2.98 23.20 -15.43
N HIS A 189 4.30 23.15 -15.19
CA HIS A 189 4.89 22.45 -14.06
C HIS A 189 4.63 23.16 -12.72
N SER A 190 4.66 24.49 -12.68
CA SER A 190 4.26 25.26 -11.49
C SER A 190 2.78 25.03 -11.16
N LYS A 191 1.90 24.94 -12.18
CA LYS A 191 0.49 24.60 -12.00
C LYS A 191 0.29 23.17 -11.49
N LEU A 192 0.99 22.18 -12.06
CA LEU A 192 0.96 20.80 -11.59
C LEU A 192 1.40 20.67 -10.13
N PHE A 193 2.44 21.42 -9.73
CA PHE A 193 2.87 21.45 -8.32
C PHE A 193 1.84 22.13 -7.40
N SER A 194 1.16 23.18 -7.86
CA SER A 194 0.06 23.79 -7.11
C SER A 194 -1.10 22.82 -6.92
N GLU A 195 -1.57 22.17 -7.99
CA GLU A 195 -2.65 21.18 -7.93
C GLU A 195 -2.28 20.01 -7.01
N PHE A 196 -1.02 19.58 -7.05
CA PHE A 196 -0.47 18.60 -6.12
C PHE A 196 -0.54 19.06 -4.66
N LEU A 197 -0.09 20.28 -4.36
CA LEU A 197 -0.11 20.80 -3.00
C LEU A 197 -1.53 20.93 -2.47
N ASP A 198 -2.46 21.44 -3.28
CA ASP A 198 -3.86 21.58 -2.85
C ASP A 198 -4.47 20.20 -2.51
N ASP A 199 -4.31 19.21 -3.39
CA ASP A 199 -4.84 17.85 -3.20
C ASP A 199 -4.18 17.13 -2.00
N ILE A 200 -2.85 17.17 -1.89
CA ILE A 200 -2.14 16.46 -0.83
C ILE A 200 -2.34 17.10 0.54
N LEU A 201 -2.44 18.44 0.64
CA LEU A 201 -2.66 19.13 1.91
C LEU A 201 -4.10 18.91 2.39
N GLU A 202 -5.10 18.94 1.49
CA GLU A 202 -6.49 18.60 1.82
C GLU A 202 -6.60 17.15 2.31
N CYS A 203 -6.00 16.21 1.57
CA CYS A 203 -5.97 14.80 1.96
C CYS A 203 -5.28 14.58 3.31
N THR A 204 -4.10 15.20 3.53
CA THR A 204 -3.29 14.98 4.74
C THR A 204 -3.96 15.56 6.00
N PHE A 205 -4.38 16.82 5.95
CA PHE A 205 -4.93 17.52 7.12
C PHE A 205 -6.43 17.32 7.30
N GLY A 206 -7.15 16.92 6.24
CA GLY A 206 -8.55 16.55 6.29
C GLY A 206 -8.71 15.05 6.54
N ASP A 207 -8.66 14.27 5.46
CA ASP A 207 -9.05 12.85 5.49
C ASP A 207 -8.11 12.02 6.36
N VAL A 208 -6.80 12.05 6.11
CA VAL A 208 -5.83 11.20 6.80
C VAL A 208 -5.78 11.52 8.29
N LYS A 209 -5.73 12.80 8.67
CA LYS A 209 -5.76 13.24 10.08
C LYS A 209 -7.02 12.76 10.81
N ASN A 210 -8.20 12.96 10.21
CA ASN A 210 -9.45 12.59 10.86
C ASN A 210 -9.63 11.08 10.96
N HIS A 211 -9.39 10.35 9.86
CA HIS A 211 -9.52 8.89 9.84
C HIS A 211 -8.49 8.22 10.76
N SER A 212 -7.24 8.69 10.79
CA SER A 212 -6.23 8.13 11.70
C SER A 212 -6.57 8.37 13.16
N ALA A 213 -7.07 9.56 13.51
CA ALA A 213 -7.51 9.88 14.88
C ALA A 213 -8.72 9.03 15.31
N GLU A 214 -9.73 8.88 14.44
CA GLU A 214 -10.89 8.04 14.69
C GLU A 214 -10.48 6.57 14.83
N MET A 215 -9.62 6.08 13.93
CA MET A 215 -9.12 4.71 13.96
C MET A 215 -8.30 4.43 15.22
N SER A 216 -7.41 5.33 15.63
CA SER A 216 -6.63 5.22 16.88
C SER A 216 -7.56 5.15 18.11
N LYS A 217 -8.57 6.02 18.16
CA LYS A 217 -9.57 6.02 19.26
C LYS A 217 -10.38 4.73 19.29
N SER A 218 -10.88 4.29 18.13
CA SER A 218 -11.66 3.06 18.00
C SER A 218 -10.83 1.84 18.40
N PHE A 219 -9.59 1.74 17.90
CA PHE A 219 -8.66 0.67 18.21
C PHE A 219 -8.36 0.59 19.72
N LYS A 220 -8.02 1.71 20.35
CA LYS A 220 -7.76 1.76 21.81
C LYS A 220 -8.98 1.31 22.62
N LYS A 221 -10.19 1.72 22.21
CA LYS A 221 -11.43 1.32 22.87
C LYS A 221 -11.66 -0.19 22.75
N VAL A 222 -11.64 -0.73 21.53
CA VAL A 222 -11.82 -2.17 21.28
C VAL A 222 -10.77 -2.98 22.04
N MET A 223 -9.53 -2.50 22.07
CA MET A 223 -8.45 -3.15 22.79
C MET A 223 -8.69 -3.18 24.30
N HIS A 224 -9.14 -2.06 24.87
CA HIS A 224 -9.48 -1.99 26.29
C HIS A 224 -10.66 -2.92 26.64
N ASP A 225 -11.71 -2.91 25.82
CA ASP A 225 -12.89 -3.77 26.00
C ASP A 225 -12.51 -5.25 25.91
N PHE A 226 -11.66 -5.60 24.94
CA PHE A 226 -11.09 -6.94 24.80
C PHE A 226 -10.26 -7.35 26.03
N GLN A 227 -9.36 -6.49 26.49
CA GLN A 227 -8.51 -6.76 27.66
C GLN A 227 -9.35 -6.95 28.94
N SER A 228 -10.42 -6.16 29.09
CA SER A 228 -11.38 -6.29 30.19
C SER A 228 -12.12 -7.63 30.14
N ALA A 229 -12.72 -7.96 29.00
CA ALA A 229 -13.45 -9.22 28.79
C ALA A 229 -12.54 -10.43 29.00
N TYR A 230 -11.32 -10.38 28.47
CA TYR A 230 -10.30 -11.42 28.68
C TYR A 230 -9.95 -11.59 30.16
N THR A 231 -9.71 -10.49 30.88
CA THR A 231 -9.39 -10.52 32.31
C THR A 231 -10.53 -11.13 33.11
N ILE A 232 -11.78 -10.80 32.80
CA ILE A 232 -12.96 -11.39 33.43
C ILE A 232 -13.00 -12.90 33.13
N LEU A 233 -12.94 -13.28 31.86
CA LEU A 233 -13.06 -14.68 31.45
C LEU A 233 -11.94 -15.56 32.00
N PHE A 234 -10.68 -15.19 31.78
CA PHE A 234 -9.53 -16.06 32.07
C PHE A 234 -8.99 -15.94 33.49
N LYS A 235 -9.11 -14.76 34.14
CA LYS A 235 -8.60 -14.57 35.50
C LYS A 235 -9.68 -14.72 36.58
N LYS A 236 -10.97 -14.54 36.26
CA LYS A 236 -12.07 -14.67 37.25
C LYS A 236 -12.96 -15.87 36.99
N GLU A 237 -13.62 -15.91 35.83
CA GLU A 237 -14.66 -16.92 35.57
C GLU A 237 -14.10 -18.32 35.33
N LEU A 238 -12.99 -18.45 34.59
CA LEU A 238 -12.41 -19.75 34.26
C LEU A 238 -11.89 -20.50 35.51
N PRO A 239 -11.15 -19.87 36.45
CA PRO A 239 -10.79 -20.51 37.71
C PRO A 239 -12.01 -20.90 38.55
N ASP A 240 -12.97 -19.99 38.75
CA ASP A 240 -14.20 -20.27 39.52
C ASP A 240 -15.01 -21.40 38.88
N TYR A 241 -15.11 -21.40 37.55
CA TYR A 241 -15.79 -22.46 36.80
C TYR A 241 -15.11 -23.80 37.01
N LEU A 242 -13.77 -23.86 36.98
CA LEU A 242 -13.00 -25.09 37.13
C LEU A 242 -12.97 -25.60 38.58
N GLU A 243 -12.94 -24.70 39.57
CA GLU A 243 -12.97 -25.06 41.00
C GLU A 243 -14.36 -25.55 41.43
N ASN A 244 -15.42 -24.93 40.94
CA ASN A 244 -16.80 -25.33 41.24
C ASN A 244 -17.34 -26.42 40.29
N PHE A 245 -16.49 -26.96 39.39
CA PHE A 245 -16.89 -27.98 38.43
C PHE A 245 -16.99 -29.37 39.07
N GLU A 246 -18.10 -29.67 39.74
CA GLU A 246 -18.43 -31.05 40.05
C GLU A 246 -19.12 -31.71 38.83
N PHE A 247 -18.51 -32.76 38.27
CA PHE A 247 -19.19 -33.70 37.37
C PHE A 247 -20.25 -34.49 38.18
N GLY A 248 -21.33 -33.83 38.56
CA GLY A 248 -22.42 -34.40 39.33
C GLY A 248 -23.60 -34.80 38.46
N GLY A 249 -24.23 -35.94 38.77
CA GLY A 249 -25.38 -36.49 38.03
C GLY A 249 -26.59 -35.56 37.91
N LYS A 250 -26.68 -34.50 38.72
CA LYS A 250 -27.72 -33.47 38.61
C LYS A 250 -27.63 -32.70 37.29
N PHE A 251 -26.42 -32.38 36.83
CA PHE A 251 -26.22 -31.68 35.55
C PHE A 251 -26.56 -32.55 34.34
N ILE A 252 -26.18 -33.84 34.38
CA ILE A 252 -26.51 -34.81 33.33
C ILE A 252 -28.03 -34.96 33.21
N LYS A 253 -28.75 -34.96 34.33
CA LYS A 253 -30.20 -35.09 34.36
C LYS A 253 -30.94 -33.84 33.85
N GLU A 254 -30.39 -32.65 34.06
CA GLU A 254 -31.05 -31.38 33.72
C GLU A 254 -30.69 -30.85 32.33
N ASN A 255 -29.54 -31.22 31.75
CA ASN A 255 -29.03 -30.58 30.52
C ASN A 255 -28.80 -31.51 29.33
N PHE A 256 -28.85 -32.84 29.50
CA PHE A 256 -28.68 -33.78 28.38
C PHE A 256 -30.02 -34.37 27.93
N ALA A 257 -30.32 -34.22 26.64
CA ALA A 257 -31.43 -34.90 25.96
C ALA A 257 -30.86 -35.80 24.86
N GLN A 258 -31.25 -37.08 24.88
CA GLN A 258 -30.87 -38.05 23.84
C GLN A 258 -31.97 -38.10 22.77
N VAL A 259 -31.65 -37.66 21.55
CA VAL A 259 -32.54 -37.76 20.39
C VAL A 259 -31.95 -38.79 19.42
N ASN A 260 -32.64 -39.91 19.26
CA ASN A 260 -32.28 -40.92 18.28
C ASN A 260 -33.04 -40.65 16.97
N VAL A 261 -32.34 -40.10 15.98
CA VAL A 261 -32.88 -39.90 14.62
C VAL A 261 -32.42 -41.06 13.75
N PHE A 262 -33.38 -41.76 13.14
CA PHE A 262 -33.11 -42.83 12.18
C PHE A 262 -33.67 -42.44 10.81
N LEU A 263 -32.91 -42.68 9.76
CA LEU A 263 -33.39 -42.57 8.37
C LEU A 263 -34.20 -43.82 8.02
N HIS A 264 -35.45 -43.64 7.61
CA HIS A 264 -36.34 -44.75 7.27
C HIS A 264 -35.89 -45.51 6.00
N LYS A 265 -35.16 -44.86 5.07
CA LYS A 265 -34.58 -45.48 3.86
C LYS A 265 -33.28 -44.79 3.42
N MET A 266 -32.36 -45.57 2.87
CA MET A 266 -31.03 -45.14 2.44
C MET A 266 -31.06 -44.68 0.96
N ASN A 267 -31.74 -43.57 0.67
CA ASN A 267 -31.72 -42.95 -0.66
C ASN A 267 -30.91 -41.66 -0.61
N VAL A 268 -29.80 -41.64 -1.34
CA VAL A 268 -28.96 -40.45 -1.53
C VAL A 268 -29.35 -39.86 -2.89
N GLU A 269 -30.06 -38.74 -2.89
CA GLU A 269 -30.31 -37.96 -4.10
C GLU A 269 -29.16 -36.97 -4.30
N HIS A 270 -28.43 -37.12 -5.39
CA HIS A 270 -27.39 -36.17 -5.80
C HIS A 270 -27.91 -35.26 -6.89
N TRP A 271 -27.98 -33.96 -6.60
CA TRP A 271 -28.23 -32.91 -7.59
C TRP A 271 -26.89 -32.32 -8.00
N ARG A 272 -26.49 -32.57 -9.26
CA ARG A 272 -25.25 -32.05 -9.84
C ARG A 272 -25.60 -31.23 -11.07
N GLN A 273 -25.10 -30.00 -11.14
CA GLN A 273 -25.32 -29.10 -12.26
C GLN A 273 -24.08 -29.17 -13.15
N ASP A 274 -24.20 -29.93 -14.24
CA ASP A 274 -23.12 -30.08 -15.22
C ASP A 274 -23.20 -28.96 -16.26
N ALA A 275 -22.05 -28.41 -16.65
CA ALA A 275 -21.97 -27.37 -17.65
C ALA A 275 -22.47 -27.91 -19.00
N THR A 276 -23.51 -27.28 -19.57
CA THR A 276 -24.15 -27.70 -20.83
C THR A 276 -23.22 -27.56 -22.04
N TYR A 277 -22.11 -26.83 -21.90
CA TYR A 277 -21.17 -26.59 -22.99
C TYR A 277 -19.73 -26.53 -22.48
N SER A 278 -18.86 -27.35 -23.07
CA SER A 278 -17.43 -27.36 -22.77
C SER A 278 -16.64 -26.67 -23.88
N ILE A 279 -15.46 -26.14 -23.56
CA ILE A 279 -14.54 -25.56 -24.57
C ILE A 279 -14.20 -26.58 -25.67
N TRP A 280 -14.18 -27.88 -25.35
CA TRP A 280 -13.99 -28.96 -26.32
C TRP A 280 -15.16 -29.11 -27.29
N SER A 281 -16.39 -28.91 -26.82
CA SER A 281 -17.59 -28.89 -27.66
C SER A 281 -17.53 -27.74 -28.67
N LEU A 282 -17.08 -26.55 -28.24
CA LEU A 282 -16.85 -25.40 -29.13
C LEU A 282 -15.87 -25.72 -30.26
N PHE A 283 -14.71 -26.31 -29.94
CA PHE A 283 -13.73 -26.68 -30.95
C PHE A 283 -14.26 -27.73 -31.93
N CYS A 284 -15.11 -28.66 -31.45
CA CYS A 284 -15.73 -29.67 -32.30
C CYS A 284 -16.75 -29.06 -33.27
N ASP A 285 -17.57 -28.11 -32.80
CA ASP A 285 -18.56 -27.41 -33.64
C ASP A 285 -17.87 -26.54 -34.71
N VAL A 286 -16.81 -25.81 -34.33
CA VAL A 286 -16.03 -24.98 -35.26
C VAL A 286 -15.30 -25.85 -36.29
N GLY A 287 -14.65 -26.94 -35.84
CA GLY A 287 -13.98 -27.88 -36.72
C GLY A 287 -14.96 -28.59 -37.68
N GLY A 288 -16.14 -28.96 -37.19
CA GLY A 288 -17.21 -29.55 -37.99
C GLY A 288 -17.73 -28.60 -39.06
N ALA A 289 -17.95 -27.32 -38.71
CA ALA A 289 -18.38 -26.30 -39.67
C ALA A 289 -17.30 -26.02 -40.73
N LEU A 290 -16.03 -25.86 -40.33
CA LEU A 290 -14.92 -25.64 -41.26
C LEU A 290 -14.71 -26.85 -42.21
N GLY A 291 -14.79 -28.06 -41.67
CA GLY A 291 -14.70 -29.29 -42.46
C GLY A 291 -15.86 -29.46 -43.44
N LEU A 292 -17.08 -29.09 -43.04
CA LEU A 292 -18.28 -29.21 -43.88
C LEU A 292 -18.32 -28.16 -44.99
N PHE A 293 -17.99 -26.90 -44.70
CA PHE A 293 -18.15 -25.80 -45.65
C PHE A 293 -16.92 -25.55 -46.53
N LEU A 294 -15.71 -25.70 -46.00
CA LEU A 294 -14.46 -25.41 -46.72
C LEU A 294 -13.71 -26.67 -47.14
N GLY A 295 -14.07 -27.85 -46.61
CA GLY A 295 -13.24 -29.05 -46.73
C GLY A 295 -11.86 -28.90 -46.06
N ALA A 296 -11.71 -27.88 -45.21
CA ALA A 296 -10.46 -27.52 -44.58
C ALA A 296 -10.28 -28.33 -43.29
N SER A 297 -9.09 -28.90 -43.11
CA SER A 297 -8.70 -29.59 -41.88
C SER A 297 -7.69 -28.75 -41.10
N LEU A 298 -7.39 -29.14 -39.85
CA LEU A 298 -6.33 -28.51 -39.07
C LEU A 298 -4.99 -28.46 -39.85
N LEU A 299 -4.74 -29.49 -40.67
CA LEU A 299 -3.55 -29.59 -41.51
C LEU A 299 -3.52 -28.47 -42.57
N THR A 300 -4.65 -28.15 -43.19
CA THR A 300 -4.74 -27.03 -44.15
C THR A 300 -4.50 -25.67 -43.50
N ILE A 301 -4.88 -25.49 -42.23
CA ILE A 301 -4.57 -24.26 -41.47
C ILE A 301 -3.07 -24.16 -41.20
N ILE A 302 -2.43 -25.27 -40.79
CA ILE A 302 -0.98 -25.31 -40.56
C ILE A 302 -0.22 -25.04 -41.86
N GLU A 303 -0.68 -25.59 -42.97
CA GLU A 303 -0.09 -25.38 -44.29
C GLU A 303 -0.24 -23.93 -44.76
N LEU A 304 -1.39 -23.28 -44.49
CA LEU A 304 -1.57 -21.85 -44.71
C LEU A 304 -0.60 -21.00 -43.87
N ILE A 305 -0.45 -21.33 -42.58
CA ILE A 305 0.50 -20.63 -41.69
C ILE A 305 1.93 -20.81 -42.21
N TYR A 306 2.29 -22.03 -42.63
CA TYR A 306 3.60 -22.32 -43.21
C TYR A 306 3.84 -21.52 -44.50
N LEU A 307 2.86 -21.46 -45.39
CA LEU A 307 2.90 -20.65 -46.62
C LEU A 307 3.04 -19.17 -46.30
N CYS A 308 2.27 -18.64 -45.35
CA CYS A 308 2.36 -17.25 -44.90
C CYS A 308 3.74 -16.93 -44.29
N CYS A 309 4.29 -17.82 -43.45
CA CYS A 309 5.62 -17.67 -42.89
C CYS A 309 6.70 -17.73 -43.98
N GLN A 310 6.61 -18.67 -44.92
CA GLN A 310 7.57 -18.81 -46.01
C GLN A 310 7.54 -17.60 -46.95
N TYR A 311 6.36 -17.17 -47.41
CA TYR A 311 6.21 -16.00 -48.28
C TYR A 311 6.58 -14.70 -47.57
N GLY A 312 6.23 -14.56 -46.29
CA GLY A 312 6.61 -13.42 -45.45
C GLY A 312 8.12 -13.33 -45.23
N VAL A 313 8.82 -14.47 -45.19
CA VAL A 313 10.29 -14.53 -45.08
C VAL A 313 10.98 -14.34 -46.44
N THR A 314 10.37 -14.73 -47.57
CA THR A 314 10.97 -14.61 -48.91
C THR A 314 10.68 -13.31 -49.66
N HIS A 315 9.81 -12.41 -49.15
CA HIS A 315 9.66 -11.05 -49.67
C HIS A 315 10.31 -10.00 -48.75
N ASN A 316 11.59 -10.17 -48.45
CA ASN A 316 12.48 -9.16 -47.85
C ASN A 316 13.47 -8.59 -48.90
N LYS A 317 12.97 -8.18 -50.07
CA LYS A 317 13.72 -7.36 -51.04
C LYS A 317 13.10 -5.96 -51.14
N TRP A 318 13.19 -5.22 -50.03
CA TRP A 318 12.96 -3.76 -50.00
C TRP A 318 13.95 -3.08 -49.04
N TRP A 319 15.21 -3.53 -49.05
CA TRP A 319 16.33 -2.83 -48.42
C TRP A 319 17.64 -3.13 -49.17
N SER A 320 17.86 -2.45 -50.30
CA SER A 320 19.17 -2.10 -50.87
C SER A 320 18.96 -1.49 -52.27
N ILE A 321 18.65 -0.19 -52.32
CA ILE A 321 19.01 0.68 -53.44
C ILE A 321 19.56 1.95 -52.80
N GLY A 322 20.88 2.09 -52.84
CA GLY A 322 21.60 3.25 -52.34
C GLY A 322 23.06 2.92 -52.09
N HIS A 323 23.85 2.71 -53.15
CA HIS A 323 25.26 3.12 -53.27
C HIS A 323 25.87 2.76 -54.64
N SER A 324 26.48 3.77 -55.29
CA SER A 324 27.27 3.79 -56.55
C SER A 324 26.48 3.54 -57.85
N TRP A 325 26.45 4.41 -58.86
CA TRP A 325 27.38 5.43 -59.35
C TRP A 325 26.65 6.72 -59.74
#